data_AF-A0A9P1AWH2-F1
#
_entry.id   AF-A0A9P1AWH2-F1
#
_cell.length_a   1.000
_cell.length_b   1.000
_cell.length_c   1.000
_cell.angle_alpha   90.00
_cell.angle_beta   90.00
_cell.angle_gamma   90.00
#
_symmetry.space_group_name_H-M   'P 1'
#
loop_
_entity.id
_entity.type
_entity.pdbx_description
1 polymer ?
#
loop_
_entity_poly.entity_id
_entity_poly.type
_entity_poly.pdbx_seq_one_letter_code
_entity_poly.pdbx_strand_id
1 'polypeptide(L)'
;MKSLGLTIGLIQILMGLVKANYLISYLSDQIILGFTTGAAVHVLTAQLNKILGVALPRHSGIGKLFYIYQDLFRAILENQVNKVTLVISLVVIVAMYIAKYHLTPMLCAKTRIPIPYDLFLIVAGTILSSLFAVNESHKVKIIGEIPTGFPSPALPNVTFFGSVFGDAIAISIVSVVVTVSMGKVMAKKHDYEIDVRQEFFALGMVASICSLFPCWPASTALARTIINENAGTKTQVSRC
;
A
#
# COMPACT_ATOMS: atom_id res chain seq x y z
N MET A 1 14.50 3.66 -6.49
CA MET A 1 13.92 2.85 -5.39
C MET A 1 14.97 2.54 -4.34
N LYS A 2 16.03 1.80 -4.67
CA LYS A 2 17.12 1.45 -3.73
C LYS A 2 17.72 2.66 -3.01
N SER A 3 18.18 3.66 -3.76
CA SER A 3 18.76 4.90 -3.20
C SER A 3 17.79 5.64 -2.28
N LEU A 4 16.52 5.76 -2.68
CA LEU A 4 15.46 6.35 -1.85
C LEU A 4 15.26 5.57 -0.54
N GLY A 5 15.18 4.24 -0.60
CA GLY A 5 15.01 3.38 0.57
C GLY A 5 16.18 3.52 1.56
N LEU A 6 17.42 3.57 1.06
CA LEU A 6 18.58 3.77 1.92
C LEU A 6 18.57 5.16 2.57
N THR A 7 18.29 6.21 1.80
CA THR A 7 18.21 7.59 2.34
C THR A 7 17.12 7.70 3.42
N ILE A 8 15.95 7.10 3.20
CA ILE A 8 14.89 7.03 4.22
C ILE A 8 15.38 6.33 5.48
N GLY A 9 16.03 5.17 5.32
CA GLY A 9 16.56 4.40 6.45
C GLY A 9 17.59 5.17 7.27
N LEU A 10 18.54 5.83 6.59
CA LEU A 10 19.55 6.67 7.24
C LEU A 10 18.92 7.85 8.00
N ILE A 11 17.93 8.52 7.39
CA ILE A 11 17.22 9.63 8.05
C ILE A 11 16.48 9.13 9.29
N GLN A 12 15.79 7.98 9.22
CA GLN A 12 15.05 7.43 10.37
C GLN A 12 15.97 7.00 11.51
N ILE A 13 17.11 6.36 11.20
CA ILE A 13 18.14 6.03 12.19
C ILE A 13 18.68 7.30 12.85
N LEU A 14 18.97 8.34 12.07
CA LEU A 14 19.45 9.63 12.58
C LEU A 14 18.42 10.34 13.46
N MET A 15 17.14 10.32 13.07
CA MET A 15 16.04 10.83 13.89
C MET A 15 15.91 10.09 15.22
N GLY A 16 16.10 8.76 15.22
CA GLY A 16 16.15 7.94 16.42
C GLY A 16 17.32 8.32 17.35
N LEU A 17 18.51 8.57 16.78
CA LEU A 17 19.71 8.99 17.52
C LEU A 17 19.54 10.36 18.18
N VAL A 18 18.97 11.33 17.46
CA VAL A 18 18.73 12.69 17.96
C VAL A 18 17.55 12.76 18.93
N LYS A 19 16.89 11.63 19.22
CA LYS A 19 15.69 11.54 20.07
C LYS A 19 14.57 12.45 19.56
N ALA A 20 14.31 12.45 18.25
CA ALA A 20 13.26 13.23 17.61
C ALA A 20 11.82 12.80 17.97
N ASN A 21 11.62 12.09 19.08
CA ASN A 21 10.32 11.66 19.60
C ASN A 21 9.36 12.84 19.80
N TYR A 22 9.89 14.02 20.12
CA TYR A 22 9.12 15.25 20.24
C TYR A 22 8.41 15.64 18.93
N LEU A 23 9.04 15.38 17.78
CA LEU A 23 8.48 15.73 16.47
C LEU A 23 7.13 15.04 16.26
N ILE A 24 7.02 13.78 16.71
CA ILE A 24 5.79 12.98 16.59
C ILE A 24 4.72 13.43 17.59
N SER A 25 5.09 13.96 18.76
CA SER A 25 4.12 14.52 19.69
C SER A 25 3.47 15.83 19.19
N TYR A 26 4.10 16.52 18.24
CA TYR A 26 3.55 17.73 17.62
C TYR A 26 2.59 17.46 16.45
N LEU A 27 2.57 16.23 15.91
CA LEU A 27 1.59 15.87 14.90
C LEU A 27 0.26 15.54 15.56
N SER A 28 -0.73 16.40 15.35
CA SER A 28 -2.10 16.15 15.80
C SER A 28 -2.75 15.03 14.98
N ASP A 29 -3.68 14.32 15.61
CA ASP A 29 -4.49 13.29 14.94
C ASP A 29 -5.20 13.84 13.69
N GLN A 30 -5.54 15.13 13.69
CA GLN A 30 -6.19 15.82 12.57
C GLN A 30 -5.29 15.93 11.33
N ILE A 31 -3.99 16.18 11.50
CA ILE A 31 -3.03 16.24 10.38
C ILE A 31 -2.92 14.86 9.72
N ILE A 32 -2.87 13.81 10.54
CA ILE A 32 -2.77 12.43 10.07
C ILE A 32 -4.04 12.01 9.33
N LEU A 33 -5.21 12.36 9.87
CA LEU A 33 -6.50 12.11 9.22
C LEU A 33 -6.62 12.84 7.87
N GLY A 34 -6.21 14.12 7.81
CA GLY A 34 -6.17 14.88 6.57
C GLY A 34 -5.23 14.27 5.53
N PHE A 35 -4.02 13.90 5.94
CA PHE A 35 -3.04 13.24 5.07
C PHE A 35 -3.54 11.89 4.54
N THR A 36 -4.07 11.03 5.41
CA THR A 36 -4.59 9.70 5.02
C THR A 36 -5.80 9.81 4.10
N THR A 37 -6.70 10.78 4.33
CA THR A 37 -7.82 11.05 3.43
C THR A 37 -7.34 11.52 2.06
N GLY A 38 -6.39 12.46 2.01
CA GLY A 38 -5.77 12.91 0.76
C GLY A 38 -5.07 11.77 0.01
N ALA A 39 -4.29 10.95 0.72
CA ALA A 39 -3.65 9.77 0.15
C ALA A 39 -4.69 8.76 -0.37
N ALA A 40 -5.80 8.54 0.33
CA ALA A 40 -6.88 7.67 -0.12
C ALA A 40 -7.51 8.16 -1.42
N VAL A 41 -7.75 9.48 -1.57
CA VAL A 41 -8.23 10.06 -2.83
C VAL A 41 -7.21 9.81 -3.94
N HIS A 42 -5.92 10.09 -3.72
CA HIS A 42 -4.87 9.82 -4.69
C HIS A 42 -4.80 8.36 -5.14
N VAL A 43 -4.91 7.42 -4.19
CA VAL A 43 -4.92 5.99 -4.48
C VAL A 43 -6.16 5.62 -5.28
N LEU A 44 -7.34 6.11 -4.90
CA LEU A 44 -8.59 5.87 -5.61
C LEU A 44 -8.49 6.36 -7.06
N THR A 45 -8.05 7.60 -7.27
CA THR A 45 -7.83 8.16 -8.61
C THR A 45 -6.87 7.30 -9.44
N ALA A 46 -5.81 6.77 -8.83
CA ALA A 46 -4.84 5.89 -9.49
C ALA A 46 -5.35 4.47 -9.81
N GLN A 47 -6.51 4.07 -9.27
CA GLN A 47 -7.18 2.82 -9.66
C GLN A 47 -8.27 3.02 -10.71
N LEU A 48 -8.83 4.23 -10.87
CA LEU A 48 -9.91 4.49 -11.84
C LEU A 48 -9.52 4.14 -13.27
N ASN A 49 -8.30 4.48 -13.68
CA ASN A 49 -7.79 4.14 -15.01
C ASN A 49 -7.71 2.62 -15.24
N LYS A 50 -7.40 1.83 -14.20
CA LYS A 50 -7.36 0.36 -14.28
C LYS A 50 -8.76 -0.25 -14.35
N ILE A 51 -9.71 0.30 -13.58
CA ILE A 51 -11.13 -0.12 -13.62
C ILE A 51 -11.72 0.10 -15.02
N LEU A 52 -11.40 1.24 -15.64
CA LEU A 52 -11.83 1.56 -17.01
C LEU A 52 -11.00 0.86 -18.10
N GLY A 53 -9.87 0.24 -17.74
CA GLY A 53 -8.98 -0.43 -18.68
C GLY A 53 -8.24 0.51 -19.64
N VAL A 54 -8.00 1.77 -19.24
CA VAL A 54 -7.36 2.79 -20.08
C VAL A 54 -5.92 3.05 -19.61
N ALA A 55 -4.99 3.11 -20.56
CA ALA A 55 -3.62 3.56 -20.30
C ALA A 55 -3.54 5.09 -20.34
N LEU A 56 -3.44 5.72 -19.17
CA LEU A 56 -3.26 7.18 -19.05
C LEU A 56 -1.77 7.56 -18.95
N PRO A 57 -1.38 8.72 -19.47
CA PRO A 57 -0.03 9.24 -19.30
C PRO A 57 0.27 9.53 -17.82
N ARG A 58 1.55 9.44 -17.47
CA ARG A 58 2.00 9.69 -16.09
C ARG A 58 2.30 11.17 -15.89
N HIS A 59 1.48 11.83 -15.09
CA HIS A 59 1.74 13.18 -14.62
C HIS A 59 2.48 13.19 -13.27
N SER A 60 3.33 14.19 -13.07
CA SER A 60 4.06 14.46 -11.82
C SER A 60 4.02 15.97 -11.53
N GLY A 61 4.03 16.34 -10.25
CA GLY A 61 4.02 17.74 -9.83
C GLY A 61 2.71 18.22 -9.21
N ILE A 62 2.65 19.53 -8.95
CA ILE A 62 1.49 20.20 -8.34
C ILE A 62 0.31 20.15 -9.31
N GLY A 63 -0.89 19.87 -8.80
CA GLY A 63 -2.10 19.80 -9.62
C GLY A 63 -2.24 18.50 -10.44
N LYS A 64 -1.38 17.50 -10.23
CA LYS A 64 -1.43 16.18 -10.89
C LYS A 64 -2.83 15.55 -10.95
N LEU A 65 -3.62 15.69 -9.89
CA LEU A 65 -4.98 15.14 -9.86
C LEU A 65 -5.87 15.72 -10.97
N PHE A 66 -5.81 17.04 -11.19
CA PHE A 66 -6.61 17.70 -12.23
C PHE A 66 -6.25 17.18 -13.62
N TYR A 67 -4.96 17.02 -13.92
CA TYR A 67 -4.51 16.46 -15.19
C TYR A 67 -4.97 15.01 -15.38
N ILE A 68 -4.90 14.17 -14.34
CA ILE A 68 -5.40 12.79 -14.42
C ILE A 68 -6.91 12.78 -14.69
N TYR A 69 -7.70 13.62 -14.02
CA TYR A 69 -9.13 13.70 -14.27
C TYR A 69 -9.43 14.20 -15.68
N GLN A 70 -8.71 15.21 -16.18
CA GLN A 70 -8.84 15.70 -17.54
C GLN A 70 -8.60 14.58 -18.56
N ASP A 71 -7.52 13.81 -18.40
CA ASP A 71 -7.21 12.68 -19.28
C ASP A 71 -8.23 11.55 -19.16
N LEU A 72 -8.77 11.31 -17.96
CA LEU A 72 -9.83 10.33 -17.73
C LEU A 72 -11.11 10.72 -18.49
N PHE A 73 -11.54 11.97 -18.38
CA PHE A 73 -12.72 12.48 -19.08
C PHE A 73 -12.51 12.43 -20.59
N ARG A 74 -11.33 12.80 -21.07
CA ARG A 74 -10.98 12.71 -22.48
C ARG A 74 -11.03 11.27 -22.99
N ALA A 75 -10.47 10.32 -22.24
CA ALA A 75 -10.50 8.90 -22.62
C ALA A 75 -11.93 8.32 -22.65
N ILE A 76 -12.81 8.77 -21.76
CA ILE A 76 -14.22 8.38 -21.76
C ILE A 76 -14.94 8.96 -22.99
N LEU A 77 -14.70 10.24 -23.30
CA LEU A 77 -15.31 10.92 -24.46
C LEU A 77 -14.86 10.32 -25.79
N GLU A 78 -13.59 9.95 -25.90
CA GLU A 78 -13.01 9.29 -27.07
C GLU A 78 -13.36 7.78 -27.15
N ASN A 79 -14.19 7.27 -26.23
CA ASN A 79 -14.66 5.88 -26.15
C ASN A 79 -13.52 4.83 -26.15
N GLN A 80 -12.38 5.19 -25.55
CA GLN A 80 -11.19 4.33 -25.38
C GLN A 80 -11.35 3.31 -24.22
N VAL A 81 -12.52 3.29 -23.58
CA VAL A 81 -12.81 2.46 -22.41
C VAL A 81 -13.00 1.01 -22.83
N ASN A 82 -12.25 0.10 -22.20
CA ASN A 82 -12.43 -1.32 -22.42
C ASN A 82 -13.65 -1.81 -21.62
N LYS A 83 -14.77 -1.97 -22.32
CA LYS A 83 -16.06 -2.41 -21.72
C LYS A 83 -15.94 -3.73 -20.97
N VAL A 84 -15.11 -4.67 -21.44
CA VAL A 84 -14.91 -5.96 -20.78
C VAL A 84 -14.17 -5.80 -19.46
N THR A 85 -13.09 -5.01 -19.43
CA THR A 85 -12.38 -4.69 -18.18
C THR A 85 -13.30 -4.01 -17.17
N LEU A 86 -14.19 -3.13 -17.63
CA LEU A 86 -15.16 -2.44 -16.79
C LEU A 86 -16.17 -3.43 -16.17
N VAL A 87 -16.73 -4.33 -16.98
CA VAL A 87 -17.67 -5.36 -16.50
C VAL A 87 -16.99 -6.30 -15.49
N ILE A 88 -15.78 -6.79 -15.80
CA ILE A 88 -15.01 -7.64 -14.89
C ILE A 88 -14.75 -6.90 -13.57
N SER A 89 -14.30 -5.64 -13.64
CA SER A 89 -14.04 -4.83 -12.45
C SER A 89 -15.30 -4.63 -11.61
N LEU A 90 -16.45 -4.35 -12.25
CA LEU A 90 -17.74 -4.19 -11.56
C LEU A 90 -18.17 -5.49 -10.88
N VAL A 91 -18.05 -6.63 -11.58
CA VAL A 91 -18.38 -7.96 -11.04
C VAL A 91 -17.51 -8.27 -9.83
N VAL A 92 -16.20 -8.03 -9.90
CA VAL A 92 -15.27 -8.26 -8.78
C VAL A 92 -15.60 -7.35 -7.59
N ILE A 93 -15.90 -6.07 -7.83
CA ILE A 93 -16.29 -5.14 -6.75
C ILE A 93 -17.58 -5.61 -6.06
N VAL A 94 -18.60 -5.99 -6.84
CA VAL A 94 -19.88 -6.48 -6.30
C VAL A 94 -19.70 -7.80 -5.56
N ALA A 95 -18.94 -8.74 -6.11
CA ALA A 95 -18.64 -10.02 -5.47
C ALA A 95 -17.89 -9.80 -4.14
N MET A 96 -16.92 -8.89 -4.11
CA MET A 96 -16.17 -8.55 -2.89
C MET A 96 -17.06 -7.86 -1.85
N TYR A 97 -17.98 -7.00 -2.28
CA TYR A 97 -18.97 -6.38 -1.41
C TYR A 97 -19.90 -7.43 -0.77
N ILE A 98 -20.42 -8.36 -1.57
CA ILE A 98 -21.29 -9.45 -1.10
C ILE A 98 -20.54 -10.37 -0.13
N ALA A 99 -19.30 -10.78 -0.47
CA ALA A 99 -18.48 -11.61 0.39
C ALA A 99 -18.21 -10.95 1.75
N LYS A 100 -17.91 -9.65 1.75
CA LYS A 100 -17.63 -8.92 2.98
C LYS A 100 -18.88 -8.64 3.82
N TYR A 101 -20.00 -8.25 3.20
CA TYR A 101 -21.18 -7.79 3.93
C TYR A 101 -22.16 -8.92 4.27
N HIS A 102 -22.34 -9.91 3.39
CA HIS A 102 -23.28 -11.00 3.61
C HIS A 102 -22.59 -12.28 4.10
N LEU A 103 -21.46 -12.65 3.50
CA LEU A 103 -20.82 -13.94 3.80
C LEU A 103 -20.02 -13.89 5.12
N THR A 104 -19.34 -12.79 5.37
CA THR A 104 -18.55 -12.61 6.61
C THR A 104 -19.38 -12.72 7.89
N PRO A 105 -20.51 -12.02 8.09
CA PRO A 105 -21.29 -12.18 9.32
C PRO A 105 -21.87 -13.59 9.49
N MET A 106 -22.28 -14.25 8.39
CA MET A 106 -22.78 -15.63 8.44
C MET A 106 -21.69 -16.64 8.83
N LEU A 107 -20.45 -16.45 8.33
CA LEU A 107 -19.35 -17.35 8.62
C LEU A 107 -18.66 -17.03 9.95
N CYS A 108 -18.64 -15.76 10.39
CA CYS A 108 -18.19 -15.39 11.73
C CYS A 108 -19.09 -15.98 12.83
N ALA A 109 -20.37 -16.24 12.55
CA ALA A 109 -21.25 -16.96 13.46
C ALA A 109 -20.85 -18.44 13.66
N LYS A 110 -20.09 -19.03 12.72
CA LYS A 110 -19.73 -20.46 12.74
C LYS A 110 -18.23 -20.72 12.92
N THR A 111 -17.36 -19.76 12.60
CA THR A 111 -15.90 -19.89 12.64
C THR A 111 -15.23 -18.60 13.08
N ARG A 112 -14.21 -18.70 13.94
CA ARG A 112 -13.45 -17.56 14.50
C ARG A 112 -12.30 -17.07 13.61
N ILE A 113 -12.16 -17.64 12.40
CA ILE A 113 -11.03 -17.38 11.50
C ILE A 113 -11.48 -16.40 10.39
N PRO A 114 -10.76 -15.29 10.16
CA PRO A 114 -11.05 -14.39 9.05
C PRO A 114 -10.72 -15.07 7.71
N ILE A 115 -11.69 -15.14 6.80
CA ILE A 115 -11.53 -15.83 5.52
C ILE A 115 -10.93 -14.87 4.49
N PRO A 116 -9.85 -15.28 3.78
CA PRO A 116 -9.19 -14.43 2.80
C PRO A 116 -9.93 -14.43 1.45
N TYR A 117 -11.08 -13.77 1.37
CA TYR A 117 -11.90 -13.70 0.14
C TYR A 117 -11.13 -13.11 -1.05
N ASP A 118 -10.23 -12.16 -0.80
CA ASP A 118 -9.39 -11.55 -1.84
C ASP A 118 -8.54 -12.61 -2.58
N LEU A 119 -8.02 -13.60 -1.85
CA LEU A 119 -7.22 -14.69 -2.43
C LEU A 119 -8.09 -15.58 -3.33
N PHE A 120 -9.28 -15.96 -2.87
CA PHE A 120 -10.21 -16.77 -3.66
C PHE A 120 -10.64 -16.07 -4.94
N LEU A 121 -10.92 -14.75 -4.88
CA LEU A 121 -11.26 -13.95 -6.05
C LEU A 121 -10.11 -13.86 -7.04
N ILE A 122 -8.87 -13.70 -6.58
CA ILE A 122 -7.69 -13.69 -7.44
C ILE A 122 -7.53 -15.04 -8.13
N VAL A 123 -7.60 -16.15 -7.38
CA VAL A 123 -7.46 -17.50 -7.94
C VAL A 123 -8.55 -17.79 -8.98
N ALA A 124 -9.81 -17.52 -8.65
CA ALA A 124 -10.93 -17.69 -9.58
C ALA A 124 -10.78 -16.79 -10.82
N GLY A 125 -10.38 -15.53 -10.64
CA GLY A 125 -10.14 -14.59 -11.72
C GLY A 125 -9.01 -15.03 -12.66
N THR A 126 -7.92 -15.57 -12.12
CA THR A 126 -6.81 -16.11 -12.92
C THR A 126 -7.23 -17.34 -13.73
N ILE A 127 -8.00 -18.26 -13.13
CA ILE A 127 -8.52 -19.45 -13.83
C ILE A 127 -9.51 -19.03 -14.93
N LEU A 128 -10.44 -18.12 -14.65
CA LEU A 128 -11.38 -17.62 -15.66
C LEU A 128 -10.63 -16.88 -16.78
N SER A 129 -9.64 -16.05 -16.43
CA SER A 129 -8.83 -15.34 -17.43
C SER A 129 -8.04 -16.28 -18.35
N SER A 130 -7.57 -17.43 -17.85
CA SER A 130 -6.84 -18.41 -18.67
C SER A 130 -7.78 -19.21 -19.57
N LEU A 131 -8.96 -19.60 -19.07
CA LEU A 131 -9.97 -20.34 -19.84
C LEU A 131 -10.58 -19.51 -20.97
N PHE A 132 -10.85 -18.23 -20.72
CA PHE A 132 -11.51 -17.35 -21.69
C PHE A 132 -10.54 -16.58 -22.60
N ALA A 133 -9.23 -16.78 -22.46
CA ALA A 133 -8.17 -16.08 -23.24
C ALA A 133 -8.47 -14.58 -23.42
N VAL A 134 -8.85 -13.92 -22.32
CA VAL A 134 -9.46 -12.57 -22.34
C VAL A 134 -8.47 -11.52 -22.86
N ASN A 135 -7.18 -11.79 -22.75
CA ASN A 135 -6.11 -10.94 -23.27
C ASN A 135 -6.14 -10.84 -24.80
N GLU A 136 -6.21 -11.97 -25.50
CA GLU A 136 -6.17 -12.00 -26.97
C GLU A 136 -7.48 -11.53 -27.59
N SER A 137 -8.61 -11.91 -26.98
CA SER A 137 -9.94 -11.60 -27.51
C SER A 137 -10.38 -10.15 -27.26
N HIS A 138 -10.01 -9.56 -26.11
CA HIS A 138 -10.55 -8.27 -25.68
C HIS A 138 -9.48 -7.25 -25.24
N LYS A 139 -8.19 -7.53 -25.49
CA LYS A 139 -7.06 -6.64 -25.13
C LYS A 139 -7.08 -6.20 -23.66
N VAL A 140 -7.53 -7.09 -22.77
CA VAL A 140 -7.55 -6.82 -21.33
C VAL A 140 -6.12 -6.96 -20.81
N LYS A 141 -5.64 -5.91 -20.12
CA LYS A 141 -4.28 -5.90 -19.59
C LYS A 141 -4.12 -6.93 -18.47
N ILE A 142 -3.45 -8.04 -18.78
CA ILE A 142 -3.10 -9.07 -17.81
C ILE A 142 -1.74 -8.77 -17.14
N ILE A 143 -1.55 -9.35 -15.96
CA ILE A 143 -0.25 -9.42 -15.31
C ILE A 143 0.58 -10.42 -16.12
N GLY A 144 1.72 -9.97 -16.63
CA GLY A 144 2.64 -10.80 -17.41
C GLY A 144 3.45 -11.75 -16.52
N GLU A 145 4.60 -12.20 -17.02
CA GLU A 145 5.48 -13.09 -16.27
C GLU A 145 6.03 -12.40 -15.01
N ILE A 146 5.89 -13.10 -13.89
CA ILE A 146 6.46 -12.69 -12.61
C ILE A 146 7.80 -13.42 -12.47
N PRO A 147 8.92 -12.71 -12.32
CA PRO A 147 10.22 -13.36 -12.17
C PRO A 147 10.21 -14.25 -10.93
N THR A 148 10.57 -15.52 -11.11
CA THR A 148 10.69 -16.48 -10.02
C THR A 148 12.09 -16.42 -9.40
N GLY A 149 12.16 -16.54 -8.07
CA GLY A 149 13.42 -16.58 -7.34
C GLY A 149 13.71 -15.32 -6.55
N PHE A 150 14.82 -15.35 -5.81
CA PHE A 150 15.22 -14.24 -4.95
C PHE A 150 16.02 -13.20 -5.76
N PRO A 151 15.66 -11.91 -5.73
CA PRO A 151 16.40 -10.90 -6.46
C PRO A 151 17.80 -10.72 -5.84
N SER A 152 18.83 -10.69 -6.67
CA SER A 152 20.19 -10.50 -6.20
C SER A 152 20.34 -9.15 -5.46
N PRO A 153 21.02 -9.14 -4.29
CA PRO A 153 21.31 -7.90 -3.59
C PRO A 153 22.20 -7.02 -4.48
N ALA A 154 21.87 -5.73 -4.58
CA ALA A 154 22.71 -4.78 -5.28
C ALA A 154 22.70 -3.44 -4.55
N LEU A 155 23.87 -2.80 -4.49
CA LEU A 155 24.06 -1.57 -3.75
C LEU A 155 23.30 -0.39 -4.39
N PRO A 156 22.74 0.51 -3.58
CA PRO A 156 22.10 1.73 -4.05
C PRO A 156 23.15 2.69 -4.64
N ASN A 157 22.82 3.27 -5.79
CA ASN A 157 23.67 4.27 -6.42
C ASN A 157 23.57 5.60 -5.65
N VAL A 158 24.72 6.09 -5.17
CA VAL A 158 24.85 7.30 -4.34
C VAL A 158 24.62 8.60 -5.11
N THR A 159 24.78 8.60 -6.44
CA THR A 159 24.60 9.81 -7.27
C THR A 159 23.18 10.37 -7.19
N PHE A 160 22.18 9.50 -6.98
CA PHE A 160 20.78 9.91 -6.88
C PHE A 160 20.37 10.40 -5.49
N PHE A 161 21.27 10.43 -4.50
CA PHE A 161 20.89 10.79 -3.12
C PHE A 161 20.43 12.24 -3.03
N GLY A 162 21.10 13.15 -3.73
CA GLY A 162 20.75 14.57 -3.73
C GLY A 162 19.35 14.83 -4.30
N SER A 163 18.96 14.14 -5.38
CA SER A 163 17.65 14.36 -6.02
C SER A 163 16.48 13.75 -5.24
N VAL A 164 16.71 12.67 -4.50
CA VAL A 164 15.66 12.00 -3.72
C VAL A 164 15.59 12.47 -2.27
N PHE A 165 16.49 13.34 -1.83
CA PHE A 165 16.63 13.73 -0.43
C PHE A 165 15.37 14.39 0.14
N GLY A 166 14.78 15.33 -0.61
CA GLY A 166 13.53 16.00 -0.20
C GLY A 166 12.36 15.04 -0.05
N ASP A 167 12.17 14.15 -1.03
CA ASP A 167 11.14 13.10 -0.98
C ASP A 167 11.39 12.12 0.17
N ALA A 168 12.65 11.76 0.42
CA ALA A 168 13.04 10.86 1.50
C ALA A 168 12.69 11.43 2.88
N ILE A 169 12.89 12.74 3.12
CA ILE A 169 12.48 13.38 4.37
C ILE A 169 10.97 13.26 4.56
N ALA A 170 10.18 13.65 3.56
CA ALA A 170 8.72 13.58 3.65
C ALA A 170 8.23 12.15 3.92
N ILE A 171 8.74 11.16 3.17
CA ILE A 171 8.35 9.76 3.34
C ILE A 171 8.81 9.22 4.69
N SER A 172 10.00 9.60 5.18
CA SER A 172 10.51 9.14 6.47
C SER A 172 9.62 9.56 7.64
N ILE A 173 9.20 10.83 7.66
CA ILE A 173 8.33 11.39 8.69
C ILE A 173 6.96 10.70 8.63
N VAL A 174 6.35 10.65 7.44
CA VAL A 174 5.04 10.03 7.26
C VAL A 174 5.04 8.55 7.68
N SER A 175 6.07 7.78 7.28
CA SER A 175 6.13 6.34 7.60
C SER A 175 6.22 6.10 9.11
N VAL A 176 7.02 6.89 9.82
CA VAL A 176 7.13 6.76 11.28
C VAL A 176 5.84 7.21 11.95
N VAL A 177 5.24 8.31 11.50
CA VAL A 177 3.98 8.81 12.06
C VAL A 177 2.86 7.78 11.93
N VAL A 178 2.68 7.17 10.76
CA VAL A 178 1.65 6.13 10.56
C VAL A 178 1.92 4.91 11.45
N THR A 179 3.18 4.52 11.58
CA THR A 179 3.58 3.37 12.41
C THR A 179 3.35 3.61 13.89
N VAL A 180 3.80 4.76 14.41
CA VAL A 180 3.61 5.13 15.82
C VAL A 180 2.14 5.37 16.14
N SER A 181 1.37 5.94 15.22
CA SER A 181 -0.08 6.13 15.41
C SER A 181 -0.80 4.80 15.54
N MET A 182 -0.52 3.86 14.65
CA MET A 182 -1.09 2.51 14.74
C MET A 182 -0.60 1.78 16.00
N GLY A 183 0.67 1.95 16.35
CA GLY A 183 1.24 1.48 17.59
C GLY A 183 0.43 1.99 18.80
N LYS A 184 0.26 3.31 18.93
CA LYS A 184 -0.48 3.94 20.04
C LYS A 184 -1.92 3.43 20.17
N VAL A 185 -2.59 3.18 19.04
CA VAL A 185 -3.94 2.57 19.04
C VAL A 185 -3.91 1.17 19.67
N MET A 186 -2.91 0.35 19.33
CA MET A 186 -2.77 -1.01 19.87
C MET A 186 -2.29 -1.00 21.34
N ALA A 187 -1.36 -0.10 21.68
CA ALA A 187 -0.89 0.16 23.04
C ALA A 187 -2.03 0.52 23.99
N LYS A 188 -2.89 1.46 23.58
CA LYS A 188 -4.07 1.85 24.35
C LYS A 188 -5.08 0.69 24.50
N LYS A 189 -5.19 -0.18 23.50
CA LYS A 189 -6.13 -1.30 23.50
C LYS A 189 -5.69 -2.44 24.42
N HIS A 190 -4.38 -2.72 24.49
CA HIS A 190 -3.80 -3.84 25.23
C HIS A 190 -2.98 -3.42 26.46
N ASP A 191 -3.07 -2.14 26.84
CA ASP A 191 -2.45 -1.56 28.03
C ASP A 191 -0.93 -1.81 28.12
N TYR A 192 -0.22 -1.47 27.04
CA TYR A 192 1.25 -1.50 27.01
C TYR A 192 1.82 -0.17 26.52
N GLU A 193 3.07 0.12 26.86
CA GLU A 193 3.76 1.32 26.42
C GLU A 193 4.59 1.09 25.15
N ILE A 194 4.73 2.13 24.32
CA ILE A 194 5.54 2.08 23.09
C ILE A 194 6.71 3.04 23.21
N ASP A 195 7.90 2.50 22.97
CA ASP A 195 9.09 3.33 22.76
C ASP A 195 9.18 3.78 21.31
N VAL A 196 8.82 5.04 21.07
CA VAL A 196 8.91 5.71 19.78
C VAL A 196 10.33 5.70 19.21
N ARG A 197 11.37 5.74 20.06
CA ARG A 197 12.76 5.72 19.61
C ARG A 197 13.10 4.37 18.98
N GLN A 198 12.64 3.29 19.59
CA GLN A 198 12.83 1.94 19.07
C GLN A 198 12.15 1.78 17.71
N GLU A 199 10.96 2.38 17.52
CA GLU A 199 10.26 2.37 16.24
C GLU A 199 11.04 3.09 15.13
N PHE A 200 11.70 4.23 15.43
CA PHE A 200 12.59 4.90 14.48
C PHE A 200 13.75 4.00 14.03
N PHE A 201 14.42 3.35 14.99
CA PHE A 201 15.52 2.43 14.67
C PHE A 201 15.04 1.20 13.91
N ALA A 202 13.92 0.61 14.30
CA ALA A 202 13.35 -0.56 13.65
C ALA A 202 12.99 -0.26 12.19
N LEU A 203 12.24 0.82 11.94
CA LEU A 203 11.88 1.23 10.57
C LEU A 203 13.11 1.61 9.75
N GLY A 204 14.06 2.31 10.36
CA GLY A 204 15.29 2.72 9.70
C GLY A 204 16.14 1.52 9.26
N MET A 205 16.33 0.54 10.15
CA MET A 205 17.02 -0.71 9.83
C MET A 205 16.30 -1.49 8.73
N VAL A 206 14.97 -1.62 8.81
CA VAL A 206 14.17 -2.29 7.77
C VAL A 206 14.36 -1.60 6.42
N ALA A 207 14.24 -0.27 6.37
CA ALA A 207 14.41 0.48 5.13
C ALA A 207 15.84 0.35 4.56
N SER A 208 16.87 0.40 5.41
CA SER A 208 18.27 0.21 5.01
C SER A 208 18.52 -1.20 4.47
N ILE A 209 18.04 -2.26 5.13
CA ILE A 209 18.21 -3.64 4.67
C ILE A 209 17.41 -3.88 3.38
N CYS A 210 16.16 -3.43 3.32
CA CYS A 210 15.32 -3.54 2.13
C CYS A 210 15.89 -2.80 0.92
N SER A 211 16.71 -1.76 1.12
CA SER A 211 17.34 -0.99 0.04
C SER A 211 18.34 -1.78 -0.80
N LEU A 212 18.89 -2.87 -0.25
CA LEU A 212 19.77 -3.79 -0.97
C LEU A 212 19.00 -4.59 -2.03
N PHE A 213 17.70 -4.76 -1.82
CA PHE A 213 16.78 -5.46 -2.70
C PHE A 213 15.96 -4.46 -3.53
N PRO A 214 15.39 -4.87 -4.67
CA PRO A 214 14.47 -4.03 -5.44
C PRO A 214 13.10 -3.89 -4.74
N CYS A 215 13.10 -3.37 -3.51
CA CYS A 215 11.92 -3.20 -2.67
C CYS A 215 11.61 -1.70 -2.47
N TRP A 216 10.34 -1.38 -2.29
CA TRP A 216 9.91 -0.09 -1.79
C TRP A 216 10.05 -0.04 -0.26
N PRO A 217 10.32 1.12 0.35
CA PRO A 217 10.43 1.24 1.80
C PRO A 217 9.15 0.76 2.47
N ALA A 218 9.29 -0.11 3.47
CA ALA A 218 8.16 -0.67 4.20
C ALA A 218 7.55 0.36 5.17
N SER A 219 6.25 0.21 5.42
CA SER A 219 5.51 0.93 6.45
C SER A 219 4.46 0.02 7.06
N THR A 220 3.77 0.49 8.09
CA THR A 220 2.77 -0.30 8.82
C THR A 220 1.53 -0.58 7.97
N ALA A 221 1.16 -1.86 7.87
CA ALA A 221 -0.05 -2.26 7.16
C ALA A 221 -1.26 -2.27 8.10
N LEU A 222 -2.08 -1.21 8.03
CA LEU A 222 -3.26 -1.02 8.89
C LEU A 222 -4.25 -2.19 8.82
N ALA A 223 -4.73 -2.54 7.61
CA ALA A 223 -5.72 -3.59 7.42
C ALA A 223 -5.23 -4.96 7.92
N ARG A 224 -3.99 -5.34 7.59
CA ARG A 224 -3.40 -6.61 8.03
C ARG A 224 -3.24 -6.67 9.54
N THR A 225 -2.82 -5.57 10.17
CA THR A 225 -2.66 -5.53 11.64
C THR A 225 -4.01 -5.68 12.35
N ILE A 226 -5.08 -5.05 11.84
CA ILE A 226 -6.44 -5.20 12.39
C ILE A 226 -6.95 -6.64 12.21
N ILE A 227 -6.73 -7.26 11.05
CA ILE A 227 -7.13 -8.64 10.81
C ILE A 227 -6.38 -9.60 11.75
N ASN A 228 -5.07 -9.40 11.93
CA ASN A 228 -4.26 -10.23 12.83
C ASN A 228 -4.72 -10.11 14.28
N GLU A 229 -4.97 -8.88 14.69
CA GLU A 229 -5.53 -8.54 16.00
C GLU A 229 -6.89 -9.21 16.21
N ASN A 230 -7.80 -9.14 15.22
CA ASN A 230 -9.10 -9.80 15.29
C ASN A 230 -8.99 -11.33 15.31
N ALA A 231 -7.94 -11.90 14.71
CA ALA A 231 -7.62 -13.32 14.80
C ALA A 231 -7.06 -13.74 16.18
N GLY A 232 -6.82 -12.78 17.09
CA GLY A 232 -6.37 -13.04 18.46
C GLY A 232 -4.86 -13.24 18.60
N THR A 233 -4.06 -12.77 17.64
CA THR A 233 -2.60 -12.89 17.70
C THR A 233 -2.01 -12.01 18.79
N LYS A 234 -1.15 -12.57 19.63
CA LYS A 234 -0.51 -11.86 20.75
C LYS A 234 0.99 -11.62 20.59
N THR A 235 1.61 -12.26 19.60
CA THR A 235 3.08 -12.24 19.40
C THR A 235 3.44 -11.90 17.96
N GLN A 236 4.67 -11.44 17.74
CA GLN A 236 5.18 -11.11 16.40
C GLN A 236 5.46 -12.35 15.53
N VAL A 237 5.41 -13.57 16.09
CA VAL A 237 5.64 -14.82 15.35
C VAL A 237 4.67 -14.97 14.18
N SER A 238 3.45 -14.44 14.32
CA SER A 238 2.46 -14.42 13.24
C SER A 238 2.88 -13.59 12.01
N ARG A 239 3.95 -12.80 12.10
CA ARG A 239 4.46 -11.95 11.00
C ARG A 239 5.71 -12.52 10.32
N CYS A 240 6.23 -13.67 10.76
CA CYS A 240 7.23 -14.45 10.02
C CYS A 240 6.56 -15.26 8.91
#